data_AF-A0A9Q0WUN4-F1
#
_entry.id   AF-A0A9Q0WUN4-F1
#
_cell.length_a   1.000
_cell.length_b   1.000
_cell.length_c   1.000
_cell.angle_alpha   90.00
_cell.angle_beta   90.00
_cell.angle_gamma   90.00
#
_symmetry.space_group_name_H-M   'P 1'
#
loop_
_entity.id
_entity.type
_entity.pdbx_description
1 polymer ?
#
loop_
_entity_poly.entity_id
_entity_poly.type
_entity_poly.pdbx_seq_one_letter_code
_entity_poly.pdbx_strand_id
1 'polypeptide(L)'
;MIKKLAKELKNLDKSMPKGISVGVNDDDFSVSEADIEVPAVTAYKNNVSRMKQLLSRDFRHPPLKGGSPDQESIGSETKRSSVSSSSRSHNRKEFLSRFVDSQTLTARLEDWFELISEKSGQKKSAFDVPFELIELQKFDYALEGVSFQQLVRMPNAVYASTSDAVEATAYLAIEDFLHAGAKGLWEAFWSQDDPMPFSVSCLYNENLKFYQAEKAIGNGKLGGLCATGVLLNNPRHPHGKWDHILELALLRPGIGSVAVGSDQQLTLSVLGEALFYAIRILLSRSLSRLNFSESPNCAYVLLVDSQYGGVVKVEGDVDKLEFDVNNVYNCSVDWIKKHCKVSVSPIDRIWNKLGNANWGDIGALQVLFATFHCIVQYSGMPKHSIEDLAADHGPRLQTRRVARQLGDSRVNGHGLFRFQRRKCFS
;
A
#
# COMPACT_ATOMS: atom_id res chain seq x y z
N MET A 1 13.13 -22.51 27.88
CA MET A 1 12.69 -22.49 26.46
C MET A 1 13.08 -23.76 25.71
N ILE A 2 14.35 -24.16 25.66
CA ILE A 2 14.85 -25.33 24.89
C ILE A 2 14.16 -26.66 25.27
N LYS A 3 13.95 -26.94 26.56
CA LYS A 3 13.24 -28.15 27.03
C LYS A 3 11.75 -28.20 26.64
N LYS A 4 11.11 -27.03 26.40
CA LYS A 4 9.71 -26.94 25.95
C LYS A 4 9.62 -27.18 24.44
N LEU A 5 10.58 -26.64 23.68
CA LEU A 5 10.72 -26.87 22.24
C LEU A 5 11.00 -28.35 21.90
N ALA A 6 11.91 -28.99 22.66
CA ALA A 6 12.22 -30.42 22.49
C ALA A 6 11.03 -31.34 22.81
N LYS A 7 10.13 -30.92 23.72
CA LYS A 7 8.91 -31.65 24.06
C LYS A 7 7.83 -31.48 22.99
N GLU A 8 7.72 -30.30 22.38
CA GLU A 8 6.81 -30.06 21.25
C GLU A 8 7.27 -30.77 19.97
N LEU A 9 8.58 -30.77 19.67
CA LEU A 9 9.15 -31.51 18.54
C LEU A 9 9.00 -33.03 18.67
N LYS A 10 9.20 -33.61 19.88
CA LYS A 10 8.93 -35.04 20.12
C LYS A 10 7.44 -35.42 20.05
N ASN A 11 6.54 -34.45 20.20
CA ASN A 11 5.10 -34.69 20.06
C ASN A 11 4.63 -34.62 18.60
N LEU A 12 5.29 -33.83 17.75
CA LEU A 12 5.01 -33.73 16.30
C LEU A 12 5.26 -35.06 15.57
N ASP A 13 6.30 -35.79 15.95
CA ASP A 13 6.66 -37.09 15.35
C ASP A 13 5.54 -38.15 15.48
N LYS A 14 4.66 -38.01 16.49
CA LYS A 14 3.55 -38.94 16.74
C LYS A 14 2.24 -38.57 16.04
N SER A 15 2.15 -37.39 15.40
CA SER A 15 0.91 -36.87 14.81
C SER A 15 1.01 -36.54 13.32
N MET A 16 2.08 -36.94 12.63
CA MET A 16 2.29 -36.54 11.24
C MET A 16 1.47 -37.38 10.24
N PRO A 17 0.85 -36.74 9.23
CA PRO A 17 0.22 -37.42 8.09
C PRO A 17 1.24 -38.27 7.32
N LYS A 18 0.78 -39.37 6.70
CA LYS A 18 1.62 -40.21 5.82
C LYS A 18 2.26 -39.35 4.71
N GLY A 19 3.59 -39.37 4.61
CA GLY A 19 4.37 -38.67 3.56
C GLY A 19 5.23 -37.49 4.05
N ILE A 20 5.26 -37.21 5.35
CA ILE A 20 6.13 -36.17 5.95
C ILE A 20 7.02 -36.80 7.02
N SER A 21 8.34 -36.62 6.90
CA SER A 21 9.32 -37.02 7.93
C SER A 21 10.17 -35.82 8.35
N VAL A 22 10.34 -35.62 9.66
CA VAL A 22 11.16 -34.55 10.23
C VAL A 22 12.35 -35.18 10.94
N GLY A 23 13.55 -34.87 10.48
CA GLY A 23 14.81 -35.26 11.12
C GLY A 23 15.30 -34.14 12.04
N VAL A 24 15.49 -34.44 13.32
CA VAL A 24 16.15 -33.52 14.25
C VAL A 24 17.61 -33.94 14.34
N ASN A 25 18.53 -33.00 14.09
CA ASN A 25 19.96 -33.26 14.21
C ASN A 25 20.37 -33.18 15.70
N ASP A 26 20.83 -34.29 16.27
CA ASP A 26 21.08 -34.39 17.72
C ASP A 26 22.29 -33.54 18.19
N ASP A 27 23.14 -33.08 17.26
CA ASP A 27 24.32 -32.27 17.57
C ASP A 27 24.07 -30.74 17.54
N ASP A 28 22.94 -30.27 16.98
CA ASP A 28 22.62 -28.84 16.92
C ASP A 28 21.10 -28.57 16.85
N PHE A 29 20.50 -28.20 17.99
CA PHE A 29 19.07 -27.89 18.10
C PHE A 29 18.61 -26.63 17.33
N SER A 30 19.53 -25.95 16.64
CA SER A 30 19.24 -24.73 15.86
C SER A 30 18.82 -25.01 14.41
N VAL A 31 18.93 -26.27 13.94
CA VAL A 31 18.60 -26.66 12.56
C VAL A 31 17.65 -27.86 12.55
N SER A 32 16.43 -27.68 12.05
CA SER A 32 15.48 -28.78 11.80
C SER A 32 15.30 -28.97 10.30
N GLU A 33 15.47 -30.21 9.81
CA GLU A 33 15.23 -30.57 8.40
C GLU A 33 13.90 -31.35 8.28
N ALA A 34 13.07 -30.96 7.31
CA ALA A 34 11.81 -31.63 7.02
C ALA A 34 11.78 -32.03 5.53
N ASP A 35 11.52 -33.31 5.28
CA ASP A 35 11.29 -33.87 3.95
C ASP A 35 9.78 -34.03 3.73
N ILE A 36 9.26 -33.46 2.63
CA ILE A 36 7.84 -33.50 2.25
C ILE A 36 7.73 -34.26 0.92
N GLU A 37 7.07 -35.42 0.93
CA GLU A 37 6.67 -36.12 -0.30
C GLU A 37 5.23 -35.72 -0.68
N VAL A 38 5.09 -35.03 -1.81
CA VAL A 38 3.78 -34.64 -2.36
C VAL A 38 3.33 -35.72 -3.36
N PRO A 39 2.15 -36.35 -3.20
CA PRO A 39 1.65 -37.30 -4.18
C PRO A 39 1.25 -36.59 -5.48
N ALA A 40 1.96 -36.90 -6.55
CA ALA A 40 1.81 -36.30 -7.87
C ALA A 40 0.50 -36.73 -8.56
N VAL A 41 -0.34 -35.77 -8.93
CA VAL A 41 -1.30 -35.93 -10.03
C VAL A 41 -0.79 -35.10 -11.22
N THR A 42 -0.33 -35.86 -12.22
CA THR A 42 0.00 -35.50 -13.61
C THR A 42 1.23 -34.61 -13.91
N ALA A 43 2.19 -35.27 -14.58
CA ALA A 43 3.29 -34.77 -15.42
C ALA A 43 4.44 -34.00 -14.74
N TYR A 44 5.35 -34.73 -14.10
CA TYR A 44 6.82 -34.75 -14.31
C TYR A 44 7.42 -35.52 -13.11
N LYS A 45 8.08 -36.66 -13.40
CA LYS A 45 8.57 -37.61 -12.39
C LYS A 45 9.92 -37.14 -11.82
N ASN A 46 10.04 -37.20 -10.49
CA ASN A 46 11.22 -36.99 -9.64
C ASN A 46 11.61 -35.53 -9.34
N ASN A 47 11.06 -34.95 -8.28
CA ASN A 47 11.67 -33.82 -7.55
C ASN A 47 11.42 -34.00 -6.04
N VAL A 48 12.49 -34.14 -5.26
CA VAL A 48 12.47 -34.02 -3.80
C VAL A 48 12.84 -32.58 -3.46
N SER A 49 11.92 -31.85 -2.85
CA SER A 49 12.18 -30.47 -2.40
C SER A 49 12.61 -30.47 -0.93
N ARG A 50 13.87 -30.12 -0.67
CA ARG A 50 14.40 -29.93 0.69
C ARG A 50 14.23 -28.47 1.12
N MET A 51 13.60 -28.24 2.26
CA MET A 51 13.45 -26.90 2.84
C MET A 51 14.26 -26.78 4.13
N LYS A 52 15.21 -25.84 4.19
CA LYS A 52 16.01 -25.54 5.40
C LYS A 52 15.52 -24.24 6.02
N GLN A 53 15.17 -24.26 7.31
CA GLN A 53 14.95 -23.06 8.12
C GLN A 53 16.13 -22.86 9.07
N LEU A 54 16.68 -21.64 9.10
CA LEU A 54 17.72 -21.22 10.04
C LEU A 54 17.11 -20.25 11.05
N LEU A 55 17.29 -20.52 12.34
CA LEU A 55 16.89 -19.63 13.44
C LEU A 55 18.11 -18.81 13.89
N SER A 56 18.19 -17.53 13.51
CA SER A 56 19.25 -16.64 13.99
C SER A 56 19.07 -16.29 15.47
N ARG A 57 20.11 -16.58 16.26
CA ARG A 57 20.33 -16.09 17.62
C ARG A 57 21.24 -14.86 17.54
N ASP A 58 20.71 -13.66 17.73
CA ASP A 58 21.49 -12.53 18.27
C ASP A 58 20.58 -11.39 18.78
N PHE A 59 20.45 -11.31 20.10
CA PHE A 59 20.09 -10.11 20.86
C PHE A 59 20.90 -10.15 22.15
N ARG A 60 21.94 -9.30 22.26
CA ARG A 60 22.59 -8.97 23.54
C ARG A 60 22.49 -7.47 23.79
N HIS A 61 21.95 -7.13 24.96
CA HIS A 61 21.79 -5.78 25.51
C HIS A 61 23.14 -5.07 25.76
N PRO A 62 23.20 -3.72 25.79
CA PRO A 62 24.32 -3.00 26.36
C PRO A 62 24.28 -3.00 27.91
N PRO A 63 25.41 -2.84 28.61
CA PRO A 63 25.44 -2.95 30.07
C PRO A 63 25.11 -1.62 30.78
N LEU A 64 24.32 -1.74 31.85
CA LEU A 64 24.20 -0.77 32.94
C LEU A 64 25.32 -0.99 33.98
N LYS A 65 26.07 0.06 34.29
CA LYS A 65 26.93 0.27 35.49
C LYS A 65 27.13 1.80 35.59
N GLY A 66 27.04 2.50 36.72
CA GLY A 66 26.81 2.19 38.13
C GLY A 66 26.81 3.53 38.89
N GLY A 67 26.09 3.63 40.01
CA GLY A 67 26.04 4.85 40.85
C GLY A 67 27.00 4.80 42.05
N SER A 68 27.24 5.97 42.67
CA SER A 68 27.50 6.19 44.11
C SER A 68 27.57 7.71 44.42
N PRO A 69 27.56 8.19 45.69
CA PRO A 69 26.46 9.03 46.20
C PRO A 69 26.91 10.37 46.84
N ASP A 70 25.92 11.10 47.36
CA ASP A 70 25.97 12.17 48.36
C ASP A 70 26.51 13.56 47.99
N GLN A 71 25.59 14.52 47.83
CA GLN A 71 25.56 15.74 48.67
C GLN A 71 24.14 16.32 48.73
N GLU A 72 23.67 16.56 49.96
CA GLU A 72 22.39 17.20 50.31
C GLU A 72 22.33 18.69 49.96
N SER A 73 21.11 19.25 50.04
CA SER A 73 20.79 20.67 50.35
C SER A 73 20.70 21.59 49.11
N ILE A 74 19.67 22.39 48.80
CA ILE A 74 18.47 22.92 49.46
C ILE A 74 17.43 23.23 48.36
N GLY A 75 16.15 23.13 48.68
CA GLY A 75 15.06 23.19 47.71
C GLY A 75 14.73 24.56 47.11
N SER A 76 13.97 24.51 46.01
CA SER A 76 13.00 25.53 45.63
C SER A 76 11.93 24.95 44.70
N GLU A 77 10.70 24.99 45.22
CA GLU A 77 9.42 25.16 44.54
C GLU A 77 9.08 24.30 43.30
N THR A 78 8.26 23.29 43.58
CA THR A 78 7.24 22.71 42.70
C THR A 78 6.54 23.74 41.81
N LYS A 79 6.80 23.69 40.50
CA LYS A 79 5.80 24.05 39.47
C LYS A 79 5.35 22.80 38.72
N ARG A 80 4.16 22.33 39.09
CA ARG A 80 3.36 21.38 38.32
C ARG A 80 3.09 21.96 36.93
N SER A 81 3.53 21.27 35.89
CA SER A 81 3.08 21.48 34.50
C SER A 81 2.77 20.14 33.81
N SER A 82 2.02 19.26 34.48
CA SER A 82 1.65 17.94 33.93
C SER A 82 0.18 17.81 33.49
N VAL A 83 -0.61 18.90 33.51
CA VAL A 83 -2.07 18.83 33.32
C VAL A 83 -2.53 19.14 31.87
N SER A 84 -1.70 19.67 30.97
CA SER A 84 -2.17 20.11 29.64
C SER A 84 -2.00 19.10 28.49
N SER A 85 -1.00 18.20 28.54
CA SER A 85 -0.73 17.26 27.45
C SER A 85 -1.65 16.04 27.48
N SER A 86 -1.96 15.54 28.69
CA SER A 86 -2.81 14.37 28.88
C SER A 86 -4.24 14.62 28.40
N SER A 87 -4.84 15.75 28.78
CA SER A 87 -6.20 16.14 28.37
C SER A 87 -6.32 16.38 26.86
N ARG A 88 -5.35 17.06 26.24
CA ARG A 88 -5.33 17.25 24.77
C ARG A 88 -5.22 15.92 24.04
N SER A 89 -4.35 15.01 24.48
CA SER A 89 -4.22 13.68 23.87
C SER A 89 -5.48 12.82 24.06
N HIS A 90 -6.16 12.97 25.19
CA HIS A 90 -7.43 12.30 25.47
C HIS A 90 -8.54 12.80 24.53
N ASN A 91 -8.70 14.12 24.41
CA ASN A 91 -9.71 14.72 23.53
C ASN A 91 -9.48 14.33 22.07
N ARG A 92 -8.23 14.25 21.60
CA ARG A 92 -7.92 13.76 20.23
C ARG A 92 -8.37 12.33 20.00
N LYS A 93 -8.13 11.43 20.96
CA LYS A 93 -8.55 10.02 20.87
C LYS A 93 -10.07 9.89 20.86
N GLU A 94 -10.74 10.63 21.74
CA GLU A 94 -12.20 10.65 21.82
C GLU A 94 -12.84 11.29 20.56
N PHE A 95 -12.21 12.33 20.02
CA PHE A 95 -12.62 12.94 18.75
C PHE A 95 -12.57 11.91 17.62
N LEU A 96 -11.43 11.20 17.47
CA LEU A 96 -11.27 10.18 16.44
C LEU A 96 -12.25 8.99 16.61
N SER A 97 -12.60 8.64 17.85
CA SER A 97 -13.57 7.56 18.11
C SER A 97 -15.01 7.97 17.82
N ARG A 98 -15.33 9.27 17.88
CA ARG A 98 -16.65 9.81 17.51
C ARG A 98 -16.76 10.17 16.02
N PHE A 99 -15.64 10.41 15.34
CA PHE A 99 -15.59 10.75 13.91
C PHE A 99 -15.64 9.51 13.01
N VAL A 100 -16.82 8.91 12.86
CA VAL A 100 -16.99 7.58 12.23
C VAL A 100 -17.88 7.56 10.98
N ASP A 101 -18.63 8.63 10.70
CA ASP A 101 -19.58 8.68 9.61
C ASP A 101 -19.15 9.65 8.50
N SER A 102 -18.85 9.10 7.32
CA SER A 102 -18.48 9.87 6.13
C SER A 102 -19.68 10.65 5.55
N GLN A 103 -20.91 10.14 5.70
CA GLN A 103 -22.10 10.77 5.15
C GLN A 103 -22.42 12.06 5.91
N THR A 104 -22.36 12.04 7.24
CA THR A 104 -22.52 13.26 8.06
C THR A 104 -21.46 14.32 7.71
N LEU A 105 -20.20 13.94 7.49
CA LEU A 105 -19.18 14.91 7.06
C LEU A 105 -19.52 15.50 5.68
N THR A 106 -19.88 14.62 4.73
CA THR A 106 -20.20 15.00 3.35
C THR A 106 -21.36 15.99 3.32
N ALA A 107 -22.45 15.71 4.03
CA ALA A 107 -23.62 16.59 4.11
C ALA A 107 -23.26 17.99 4.64
N ARG A 108 -22.33 18.10 5.59
CA ARG A 108 -21.88 19.41 6.11
C ARG A 108 -20.89 20.15 5.21
N LEU A 109 -20.37 19.48 4.18
CA LEU A 109 -19.50 20.06 3.16
C LEU A 109 -20.25 20.47 1.89
N GLU A 110 -21.54 20.12 1.74
CA GLU A 110 -22.34 20.41 0.54
C GLU A 110 -22.29 21.88 0.15
N ASP A 111 -22.68 22.80 1.04
CA ASP A 111 -22.63 24.25 0.80
C ASP A 111 -21.23 24.75 0.40
N TRP A 112 -20.19 24.10 0.92
CA TRP A 112 -18.81 24.48 0.61
C TRP A 112 -18.39 24.01 -0.78
N PHE A 113 -18.79 22.81 -1.16
CA PHE A 113 -18.55 22.30 -2.50
C PHE A 113 -19.28 23.11 -3.55
N GLU A 114 -20.54 23.48 -3.29
CA GLU A 114 -21.31 24.38 -4.16
C GLU A 114 -20.59 25.73 -4.34
N LEU A 115 -20.16 26.34 -3.23
CA LEU A 115 -19.42 27.60 -3.26
C LEU A 115 -18.10 27.52 -4.06
N ILE A 116 -17.37 26.41 -3.98
CA ILE A 116 -16.14 26.22 -4.77
C ILE A 116 -16.48 26.03 -6.25
N SER A 117 -17.51 25.25 -6.55
CA SER A 117 -17.96 25.00 -7.93
C SER A 117 -18.44 26.28 -8.62
N GLU A 118 -19.14 27.16 -7.90
CA GLU A 118 -19.57 28.46 -8.43
C GLU A 118 -18.38 29.39 -8.73
N LYS A 119 -17.36 29.38 -7.84
CA LYS A 119 -16.15 30.21 -7.99
C LYS A 119 -15.23 29.77 -9.11
N SER A 120 -15.26 28.49 -9.50
CA SER A 120 -14.30 27.95 -10.47
C SER A 120 -14.60 28.34 -11.92
N GLY A 121 -15.81 28.85 -12.22
CA GLY A 121 -16.21 29.28 -13.56
C GLY A 121 -16.19 28.15 -14.61
N GLN A 122 -16.72 28.40 -15.81
CA GLN A 122 -16.97 27.36 -16.83
C GLN A 122 -15.73 26.63 -17.40
N LYS A 123 -14.50 26.87 -16.93
CA LYS A 123 -13.27 26.29 -17.51
C LYS A 123 -12.12 25.94 -16.56
N LYS A 124 -12.21 26.22 -15.25
CA LYS A 124 -11.14 25.85 -14.31
C LYS A 124 -11.66 24.80 -13.32
N SER A 125 -10.87 23.76 -13.07
CA SER A 125 -11.17 22.79 -12.02
C SER A 125 -11.33 23.49 -10.68
N ALA A 126 -12.29 23.03 -9.87
CA ALA A 126 -12.57 23.53 -8.52
C ALA A 126 -11.37 23.44 -7.57
N PHE A 127 -10.46 22.49 -7.83
CA PHE A 127 -9.28 22.21 -7.01
C PHE A 127 -8.01 22.28 -7.86
N ASP A 128 -6.90 22.61 -7.19
CA ASP A 128 -5.56 22.48 -7.75
C ASP A 128 -5.25 21.00 -8.01
N VAL A 129 -4.43 20.73 -9.04
CA VAL A 129 -3.92 19.38 -9.29
C VAL A 129 -2.75 19.07 -8.33
N PRO A 130 -2.66 17.84 -7.80
CA PRO A 130 -1.62 17.47 -6.85
C PRO A 130 -0.23 17.29 -7.50
N PHE A 131 -0.19 17.02 -8.80
CA PHE A 131 1.03 16.73 -9.57
C PHE A 131 1.00 17.49 -10.89
N GLU A 132 2.13 18.10 -11.25
CA GLU A 132 2.25 18.72 -12.56
C GLU A 132 2.55 17.68 -13.65
N LEU A 133 2.07 17.91 -14.88
CA LEU A 133 2.28 16.98 -15.99
C LEU A 133 3.79 16.75 -16.28
N ILE A 134 4.61 17.79 -16.08
CA ILE A 134 6.07 17.71 -16.26
C ILE A 134 6.69 16.78 -15.22
N GLU A 135 6.19 16.79 -13.98
CA GLU A 135 6.66 15.88 -12.93
C GLU A 135 6.28 14.44 -13.24
N LEU A 136 5.03 14.21 -13.66
CA LEU A 136 4.56 12.88 -14.09
C LEU A 136 5.35 12.35 -15.28
N GLN A 137 5.71 13.21 -16.24
CA GLN A 137 6.54 12.81 -17.38
C GLN A 137 7.96 12.40 -16.95
N LYS A 138 8.58 13.14 -16.02
CA LYS A 138 9.89 12.76 -15.47
C LYS A 138 9.79 11.44 -14.71
N PHE A 139 8.72 11.27 -13.95
CA PHE A 139 8.47 10.04 -13.20
C PHE A 139 8.28 8.84 -14.13
N ASP A 140 7.57 9.00 -15.25
CA ASP A 140 7.43 7.98 -16.29
C ASP A 140 8.80 7.53 -16.84
N TYR A 141 9.68 8.48 -17.17
CA TYR A 141 11.06 8.17 -17.60
C TYR A 141 11.86 7.43 -16.52
N ALA A 142 11.70 7.79 -15.25
CA ALA A 142 12.35 7.08 -14.14
C ALA A 142 11.86 5.62 -14.06
N LEU A 143 10.56 5.39 -14.29
CA LEU A 143 9.93 4.08 -14.28
C LEU A 143 10.22 3.23 -15.53
N GLU A 144 10.80 3.79 -16.59
CA GLU A 144 11.13 3.03 -17.78
C GLU A 144 12.07 1.85 -17.47
N GLY A 145 11.53 0.64 -17.51
CA GLY A 145 12.29 -0.59 -17.23
C GLY A 145 12.23 -1.08 -15.80
N VAL A 146 11.44 -0.42 -14.95
CA VAL A 146 10.92 -1.03 -13.73
C VAL A 146 9.99 -2.18 -14.14
N SER A 147 10.18 -3.33 -13.51
CA SER A 147 9.40 -4.53 -13.81
C SER A 147 8.24 -4.61 -12.82
N PHE A 148 7.07 -4.15 -13.24
CA PHE A 148 5.84 -4.39 -12.49
C PHE A 148 5.30 -5.78 -12.80
N GLN A 149 4.81 -6.47 -11.78
CA GLN A 149 4.25 -7.81 -11.92
C GLN A 149 2.95 -7.78 -12.74
N GLN A 150 2.63 -8.92 -13.36
CA GLN A 150 1.33 -9.10 -14.00
C GLN A 150 0.24 -9.12 -12.92
N LEU A 151 -0.83 -8.37 -13.18
CA LEU A 151 -1.91 -8.19 -12.22
C LEU A 151 -3.10 -9.12 -12.46
N VAL A 152 -3.84 -9.38 -11.39
CA VAL A 152 -5.25 -9.76 -11.46
C VAL A 152 -6.00 -8.72 -12.28
N ARG A 153 -6.79 -9.19 -13.26
CA ARG A 153 -7.51 -8.31 -14.17
C ARG A 153 -8.64 -7.60 -13.44
N MET A 154 -8.72 -6.28 -13.61
CA MET A 154 -9.85 -5.50 -13.12
C MET A 154 -11.12 -5.89 -13.90
N PRO A 155 -12.22 -6.26 -13.23
CA PRO A 155 -13.45 -6.60 -13.93
C PRO A 155 -14.01 -5.36 -14.65
N ASN A 156 -14.36 -5.53 -15.93
CA ASN A 156 -14.89 -4.44 -16.73
C ASN A 156 -16.38 -4.19 -16.44
N ALA A 157 -16.77 -2.94 -16.17
CA ALA A 157 -18.16 -2.51 -16.00
C ALA A 157 -19.11 -2.91 -17.15
N VAL A 158 -18.62 -3.05 -18.39
CA VAL A 158 -19.46 -3.41 -19.56
C VAL A 158 -19.93 -4.86 -19.53
N TYR A 159 -19.17 -5.76 -18.88
CA TYR A 159 -19.49 -7.20 -18.79
C TYR A 159 -19.81 -7.65 -17.37
N ALA A 160 -19.64 -6.77 -16.39
CA ALA A 160 -19.86 -7.04 -14.99
C ALA A 160 -21.36 -6.92 -14.65
N SER A 161 -22.00 -8.04 -14.34
CA SER A 161 -23.18 -8.04 -13.47
C SER A 161 -22.82 -7.40 -12.13
N THR A 162 -23.76 -6.76 -11.42
CA THR A 162 -23.62 -6.30 -10.03
C THR A 162 -23.56 -7.47 -9.03
N SER A 163 -22.78 -8.50 -9.35
CA SER A 163 -22.64 -9.71 -8.57
C SER A 163 -21.47 -9.57 -7.62
N ASP A 164 -21.62 -10.12 -6.41
CA ASP A 164 -20.59 -10.31 -5.40
C ASP A 164 -19.28 -10.87 -5.99
N ALA A 165 -19.34 -11.74 -7.01
CA ALA A 165 -18.15 -12.29 -7.64
C ALA A 165 -17.30 -11.23 -8.37
N VAL A 166 -17.96 -10.26 -9.00
CA VAL A 166 -17.30 -9.15 -9.70
C VAL A 166 -16.67 -8.21 -8.67
N GLU A 167 -17.41 -7.84 -7.64
CA GLU A 167 -16.92 -6.95 -6.58
C GLU A 167 -15.73 -7.59 -5.84
N ALA A 168 -15.81 -8.88 -5.52
CA ALA A 168 -14.71 -9.65 -4.94
C ALA A 168 -13.44 -9.59 -5.84
N THR A 169 -13.62 -9.78 -7.15
CA THR A 169 -12.50 -9.72 -8.11
C THR A 169 -11.90 -8.31 -8.19
N ALA A 170 -12.73 -7.26 -8.08
CA ALA A 170 -12.25 -5.88 -8.08
C ALA A 170 -11.37 -5.57 -6.86
N TYR A 171 -11.75 -6.04 -5.66
CA TYR A 171 -10.92 -5.89 -4.46
C TYR A 171 -9.58 -6.63 -4.59
N LEU A 172 -9.57 -7.84 -5.16
CA LEU A 172 -8.34 -8.58 -5.43
C LEU A 172 -7.45 -7.85 -6.45
N ALA A 173 -8.04 -7.31 -7.52
CA ALA A 173 -7.31 -6.55 -8.53
C ALA A 173 -6.68 -5.27 -7.97
N ILE A 174 -7.35 -4.56 -7.06
CA ILE A 174 -6.80 -3.39 -6.40
C ILE A 174 -5.70 -3.77 -5.40
N GLU A 175 -5.90 -4.82 -4.60
CA GLU A 175 -4.88 -5.30 -3.66
C GLU A 175 -3.59 -5.66 -4.41
N ASP A 176 -3.71 -6.37 -5.53
CA ASP A 176 -2.59 -6.76 -6.38
C ASP A 176 -1.95 -5.57 -7.10
N PHE A 177 -2.75 -4.64 -7.64
CA PHE A 177 -2.25 -3.40 -8.26
C PHE A 177 -1.41 -2.57 -7.29
N LEU A 178 -1.93 -2.32 -6.07
CA LEU A 178 -1.22 -1.55 -5.05
C LEU A 178 0.03 -2.29 -4.57
N HIS A 179 -0.04 -3.60 -4.41
CA HIS A 179 1.11 -4.39 -3.99
C HIS A 179 2.22 -4.36 -5.03
N ALA A 180 1.90 -4.62 -6.29
CA ALA A 180 2.86 -4.57 -7.40
C ALA A 180 3.43 -3.17 -7.60
N GLY A 181 2.60 -2.12 -7.47
CA GLY A 181 3.01 -0.73 -7.54
C GLY A 181 4.02 -0.38 -6.44
N ALA A 182 3.64 -0.60 -5.17
CA ALA A 182 4.52 -0.33 -4.03
C ALA A 182 5.82 -1.11 -4.10
N LYS A 183 5.76 -2.40 -4.50
CA LYS A 183 6.94 -3.27 -4.64
C LYS A 183 7.87 -2.78 -5.75
N GLY A 184 7.33 -2.46 -6.92
CA GLY A 184 8.11 -1.94 -8.05
C GLY A 184 8.79 -0.62 -7.71
N LEU A 185 8.11 0.27 -6.99
CA LEU A 185 8.69 1.53 -6.50
C LEU A 185 9.78 1.28 -5.46
N TRP A 186 9.55 0.40 -4.48
CA TRP A 186 10.54 0.06 -3.47
C TRP A 186 11.83 -0.49 -4.09
N GLU A 187 11.71 -1.44 -5.01
CA GLU A 187 12.84 -2.07 -5.71
C GLU A 187 13.59 -1.08 -6.61
N ALA A 188 12.87 -0.15 -7.25
CA ALA A 188 13.48 0.84 -8.13
C ALA A 188 14.22 1.96 -7.37
N PHE A 189 13.63 2.46 -6.28
CA PHE A 189 14.06 3.70 -5.63
C PHE A 189 14.78 3.49 -4.28
N TRP A 190 14.47 2.44 -3.52
CA TRP A 190 15.05 2.20 -2.18
C TRP A 190 15.97 0.99 -2.12
N SER A 191 15.50 -0.20 -2.49
CA SER A 191 16.32 -1.42 -2.36
C SER A 191 15.75 -2.59 -3.15
N GLN A 192 16.58 -3.21 -3.99
CA GLN A 192 16.25 -4.48 -4.64
C GLN A 192 16.44 -5.69 -3.72
N ASP A 193 17.36 -5.58 -2.76
CA ASP A 193 17.75 -6.70 -1.89
C ASP A 193 16.91 -6.76 -0.61
N ASP A 194 16.48 -5.61 -0.09
CA ASP A 194 15.70 -5.56 1.15
C ASP A 194 14.21 -5.81 0.88
N PRO A 195 13.54 -6.61 1.72
CA PRO A 195 12.11 -6.84 1.59
C PRO A 195 11.34 -5.53 1.77
N MET A 196 10.33 -5.31 0.92
CA MET A 196 9.44 -4.16 1.02
C MET A 196 8.76 -4.13 2.41
N PRO A 197 8.84 -3.01 3.16
CA PRO A 197 8.33 -2.93 4.53
C PRO A 197 6.81 -2.66 4.59
N PHE A 198 6.07 -2.93 3.51
CA PHE A 198 4.65 -2.64 3.40
C PHE A 198 3.81 -3.90 3.17
N SER A 199 2.54 -3.84 3.55
CA SER A 199 1.50 -4.81 3.24
C SER A 199 0.30 -4.10 2.66
N VAL A 200 -0.52 -4.83 1.92
CA VAL A 200 -1.78 -4.32 1.36
C VAL A 200 -2.93 -5.11 1.99
N SER A 201 -4.01 -4.42 2.37
CA SER A 201 -5.19 -5.05 2.96
C SER A 201 -6.43 -4.18 2.81
N CYS A 202 -7.60 -4.80 2.74
CA CYS A 202 -8.89 -4.13 2.65
C CYS A 202 -9.42 -3.68 4.02
N LEU A 203 -9.92 -2.46 4.08
CA LEU A 203 -10.62 -1.89 5.22
C LEU A 203 -12.07 -2.39 5.25
N TYR A 204 -12.50 -2.87 6.42
CA TYR A 204 -13.87 -3.29 6.67
C TYR A 204 -14.62 -2.21 7.47
N ASN A 205 -15.74 -1.73 6.93
CA ASN A 205 -16.44 -0.55 7.42
C ASN A 205 -16.98 -0.70 8.85
N GLU A 206 -17.56 -1.86 9.20
CA GLU A 206 -18.25 -2.02 10.50
C GLU A 206 -17.32 -1.89 11.71
N ASN A 207 -16.05 -2.30 11.57
CA ASN A 207 -15.10 -2.30 12.69
C ASN A 207 -13.81 -1.54 12.40
N LEU A 208 -13.68 -0.97 11.20
CA LEU A 208 -12.53 -0.20 10.73
C LEU A 208 -11.20 -0.95 10.87
N LYS A 209 -11.21 -2.28 10.68
CA LYS A 209 -10.03 -3.15 10.70
C LYS A 209 -9.64 -3.59 9.28
N PHE A 210 -8.38 -3.98 9.13
CA PHE A 210 -7.85 -4.45 7.85
C PHE A 210 -7.82 -5.97 7.76
N TYR A 211 -8.21 -6.47 6.60
CA TYR A 211 -8.23 -7.88 6.22
C TYR A 211 -7.73 -8.02 4.79
N GLN A 212 -6.97 -9.07 4.50
CA GLN A 212 -6.70 -9.44 3.10
C GLN A 212 -8.01 -9.74 2.38
N ALA A 213 -8.13 -9.32 1.13
CA ALA A 213 -9.34 -9.47 0.34
C ALA A 213 -9.81 -10.93 0.32
N GLU A 214 -8.94 -11.88 0.01
CA GLU A 214 -9.26 -13.31 -0.02
C GLU A 214 -9.86 -13.82 1.30
N LYS A 215 -9.31 -13.38 2.43
CA LYS A 215 -9.79 -13.77 3.76
C LYS A 215 -11.13 -13.11 4.08
N ALA A 216 -11.34 -11.85 3.68
CA ALA A 216 -12.62 -11.19 3.88
C ALA A 216 -13.72 -11.86 3.04
N ILE A 217 -13.42 -12.14 1.76
CA ILE A 217 -14.31 -12.81 0.82
C ILE A 217 -14.67 -14.21 1.31
N GLY A 218 -13.66 -15.03 1.68
CA GLY A 218 -13.87 -16.39 2.19
C GLY A 218 -14.68 -16.45 3.49
N ASN A 219 -14.71 -15.37 4.27
CA ASN A 219 -15.50 -15.25 5.50
C ASN A 219 -16.87 -14.59 5.28
N GLY A 220 -17.29 -14.34 4.03
CA GLY A 220 -18.58 -13.71 3.72
C GLY A 220 -18.67 -12.22 4.08
N LYS A 221 -17.53 -11.53 4.20
CA LYS A 221 -17.45 -10.11 4.61
C LYS A 221 -17.32 -9.13 3.45
N LEU A 222 -17.64 -9.57 2.23
CA LEU A 222 -17.48 -8.76 1.03
C LEU A 222 -18.25 -7.44 1.11
N GLY A 223 -19.54 -7.48 1.42
CA GLY A 223 -20.41 -6.29 1.42
C GLY A 223 -20.08 -5.23 2.48
N GLY A 224 -19.14 -5.50 3.39
CA GLY A 224 -18.62 -4.51 4.34
C GLY A 224 -17.22 -4.00 4.02
N LEU A 225 -16.57 -4.46 2.94
CA LEU A 225 -15.33 -3.86 2.47
C LEU A 225 -15.62 -2.46 1.92
N CYS A 226 -14.76 -1.48 2.22
CA CYS A 226 -14.99 -0.09 1.81
C CYS A 226 -13.79 0.58 1.13
N ALA A 227 -12.56 0.12 1.41
CA ALA A 227 -11.33 0.65 0.84
C ALA A 227 -10.22 -0.40 0.87
N THR A 228 -9.11 -0.17 0.15
CA THR A 228 -7.88 -0.98 0.23
C THR A 228 -6.70 -0.08 0.59
N GLY A 229 -5.92 -0.43 1.60
CA GLY A 229 -4.81 0.40 2.07
C GLY A 229 -3.45 -0.24 1.84
N VAL A 230 -2.45 0.61 1.64
CA VAL A 230 -1.04 0.27 1.81
C VAL A 230 -0.65 0.62 3.23
N LEU A 231 -0.09 -0.33 3.97
CA LEU A 231 0.21 -0.20 5.40
C LEU A 231 1.67 -0.55 5.70
N LEU A 232 2.25 0.13 6.68
CA LEU A 232 3.53 -0.26 7.26
C LEU A 232 3.42 -1.61 7.96
N ASN A 233 4.34 -2.52 7.63
CA ASN A 233 4.43 -3.82 8.29
C ASN A 233 4.78 -3.65 9.76
N ASN A 234 3.93 -4.17 10.63
CA ASN A 234 4.19 -4.18 12.06
C ASN A 234 3.83 -5.56 12.64
N PRO A 235 4.82 -6.36 13.08
CA PRO A 235 4.57 -7.70 13.61
C PRO A 235 3.73 -7.69 14.89
N ARG A 236 3.67 -6.56 15.61
CA ARG A 236 2.80 -6.41 16.80
C ARG A 236 1.33 -6.20 16.43
N HIS A 237 1.06 -5.76 15.20
CA HIS A 237 -0.27 -5.43 14.71
C HIS A 237 -0.47 -5.97 13.29
N PRO A 238 -0.60 -7.30 13.13
CA PRO A 238 -0.69 -7.94 11.82
C PRO A 238 -1.96 -7.57 11.03
N HIS A 239 -2.99 -7.06 11.71
CA HIS A 239 -4.23 -6.56 11.09
C HIS A 239 -4.19 -5.06 10.77
N GLY A 240 -3.00 -4.46 10.77
CA GLY A 240 -2.84 -3.03 10.54
C GLY A 240 -3.33 -2.16 11.70
N LYS A 241 -2.87 -0.91 11.71
CA LYS A 241 -3.42 0.16 12.54
C LYS A 241 -3.58 1.39 11.66
N TRP A 242 -4.48 2.28 12.06
CA TRP A 242 -4.75 3.50 11.31
C TRP A 242 -3.55 4.44 11.17
N ASP A 243 -2.65 4.45 12.16
CA ASP A 243 -1.40 5.22 12.09
C ASP A 243 -0.33 4.60 11.17
N HIS A 244 -0.48 3.32 10.83
CA HIS A 244 0.41 2.63 9.87
C HIS A 244 -0.02 2.83 8.41
N ILE A 245 -1.16 3.46 8.14
CA ILE A 245 -1.67 3.64 6.77
C ILE A 245 -0.81 4.65 6.02
N LEU A 246 -0.27 4.26 4.88
CA LEU A 246 0.41 5.14 3.93
C LEU A 246 -0.62 5.87 3.06
N GLU A 247 -1.50 5.10 2.43
CA GLU A 247 -2.58 5.56 1.56
C GLU A 247 -3.78 4.61 1.58
N LEU A 248 -4.93 5.10 1.15
CA LEU A 248 -6.16 4.31 0.96
C LEU A 248 -6.69 4.48 -0.45
N ALA A 249 -7.14 3.40 -1.08
CA ALA A 249 -7.83 3.37 -2.35
C ALA A 249 -9.32 3.09 -2.14
N LEU A 250 -10.17 4.00 -2.61
CA LEU A 250 -11.63 3.88 -2.59
C LEU A 250 -12.12 3.32 -3.91
N LEU A 251 -12.65 2.10 -3.87
CA LEU A 251 -13.33 1.49 -5.02
C LEU A 251 -14.76 2.05 -5.11
N ARG A 252 -15.02 2.95 -6.05
CA ARG A 252 -16.36 3.52 -6.25
C ARG A 252 -16.77 3.40 -7.72
N PRO A 253 -17.99 2.96 -8.04
CA PRO A 253 -18.42 2.92 -9.43
C PRO A 253 -18.61 4.34 -9.97
N GLY A 254 -18.13 4.58 -11.19
CA GLY A 254 -18.42 5.82 -11.92
C GLY A 254 -17.78 7.07 -11.32
N ILE A 255 -16.52 6.98 -10.86
CA ILE A 255 -15.80 8.14 -10.31
C ILE A 255 -15.62 9.28 -11.32
N GLY A 256 -15.65 8.97 -12.63
CA GLY A 256 -15.70 9.94 -13.71
C GLY A 256 -17.02 9.84 -14.46
N SER A 257 -17.99 10.71 -14.14
CA SER A 257 -19.21 10.83 -14.94
C SER A 257 -18.87 11.30 -16.35
N VAL A 258 -19.13 10.44 -17.35
CA VAL A 258 -19.05 10.80 -18.78
C VAL A 258 -20.29 11.61 -19.14
N ALA A 259 -20.34 12.87 -18.71
CA ALA A 259 -21.19 13.84 -19.38
C ALA A 259 -20.43 14.30 -20.63
N VAL A 260 -20.92 13.91 -21.80
CA VAL A 260 -20.36 14.24 -23.11
C VAL A 260 -20.08 15.74 -23.20
N GLY A 261 -18.81 16.13 -23.14
CA GLY A 261 -18.35 17.51 -23.36
C GLY A 261 -17.90 18.30 -22.12
N SER A 262 -17.92 17.73 -20.91
CA SER A 262 -17.33 18.35 -19.71
C SER A 262 -16.24 17.45 -19.13
N ASP A 263 -15.15 18.05 -18.62
CA ASP A 263 -14.13 17.34 -17.84
C ASP A 263 -14.79 16.41 -16.81
N GLN A 264 -14.31 15.16 -16.68
CA GLN A 264 -14.87 14.17 -15.76
C GLN A 264 -14.82 14.71 -14.32
N GLN A 265 -15.94 15.26 -13.86
CA GLN A 265 -16.04 15.87 -12.53
C GLN A 265 -16.41 14.78 -11.52
N LEU A 266 -15.62 14.71 -10.45
CA LEU A 266 -15.85 13.83 -9.31
C LEU A 266 -17.18 14.14 -8.61
N THR A 267 -17.89 13.10 -8.19
CA THR A 267 -19.12 13.29 -7.42
C THR A 267 -18.81 13.78 -6.00
N LEU A 268 -19.66 14.67 -5.47
CA LEU A 268 -19.49 15.26 -4.14
C LEU A 268 -19.42 14.19 -3.04
N SER A 269 -20.19 13.11 -3.20
CA SER A 269 -20.18 11.98 -2.28
C SER A 269 -18.81 11.28 -2.20
N VAL A 270 -18.15 11.05 -3.34
CA VAL A 270 -16.83 10.40 -3.37
C VAL A 270 -15.76 11.33 -2.79
N LEU A 271 -15.82 12.63 -3.10
CA LEU A 271 -14.88 13.60 -2.54
C LEU A 271 -15.05 13.76 -1.02
N GLY A 272 -16.29 13.86 -0.52
CA GLY A 272 -16.58 13.93 0.91
C GLY A 272 -16.08 12.69 1.66
N GLU A 273 -16.24 11.51 1.07
CA GLU A 273 -15.69 10.27 1.62
C GLU A 273 -14.15 10.25 1.61
N ALA A 274 -13.51 10.72 0.55
CA ALA A 274 -12.05 10.84 0.49
C ALA A 274 -11.51 11.78 1.58
N LEU A 275 -12.16 12.93 1.78
CA LEU A 275 -11.81 13.89 2.85
C LEU A 275 -12.00 13.27 4.25
N PHE A 276 -13.06 12.49 4.44
CA PHE A 276 -13.29 11.76 5.70
C PHE A 276 -12.12 10.82 6.02
N TYR A 277 -11.72 9.97 5.06
CA TYR A 277 -10.60 9.05 5.27
C TYR A 277 -9.27 9.75 5.44
N ALA A 278 -9.01 10.82 4.67
CA ALA A 278 -7.81 11.62 4.82
C ALA A 278 -7.67 12.22 6.23
N ILE A 279 -8.75 12.81 6.78
CA ILE A 279 -8.76 13.33 8.15
C ILE A 279 -8.50 12.21 9.15
N ARG A 280 -9.12 11.04 8.99
CA ARG A 280 -8.88 9.90 9.88
C ARG A 280 -7.42 9.43 9.85
N ILE A 281 -6.79 9.40 8.68
CA ILE A 281 -5.36 9.10 8.54
C ILE A 281 -4.54 10.14 9.32
N LEU A 282 -4.73 11.43 9.01
CA LEU A 282 -3.97 12.53 9.63
C LEU A 282 -4.14 12.56 11.17
N LEU A 283 -5.36 12.40 11.66
CA LEU A 283 -5.67 12.29 13.10
C LEU A 283 -4.94 11.11 13.74
N SER A 284 -5.00 9.94 13.09
CA SER A 284 -4.36 8.73 13.61
C SER A 284 -2.85 8.87 13.67
N ARG A 285 -2.23 9.49 12.65
CA ARG A 285 -0.79 9.81 12.63
C ARG A 285 -0.42 10.79 13.75
N SER A 286 -1.24 11.82 13.99
CA SER A 286 -1.02 12.80 15.08
C SER A 286 -1.10 12.19 16.49
N LEU A 287 -1.79 11.05 16.63
CA LEU A 287 -1.92 10.28 17.87
C LEU A 287 -0.83 9.22 18.02
N SER A 288 -0.07 8.97 16.95
CA SER A 288 0.95 7.94 16.90
C SER A 288 2.27 8.39 17.51
N ARG A 289 3.12 7.40 17.81
CA ARG A 289 4.54 7.59 18.15
C ARG A 289 5.45 7.14 17.03
N LEU A 290 4.92 6.89 15.84
CA LEU A 290 5.72 6.57 14.66
C LEU A 290 6.60 7.78 14.31
N ASN A 291 7.85 7.48 13.96
CA ASN A 291 8.77 8.47 13.45
C ASN A 291 8.57 8.55 11.94
N PHE A 292 8.02 9.66 11.47
CA PHE A 292 7.95 9.98 10.06
C PHE A 292 9.26 10.65 9.65
N SER A 293 9.75 10.35 8.44
CA SER A 293 10.93 11.03 7.92
C SER A 293 10.62 12.45 7.46
N GLU A 294 9.39 12.68 6.99
CA GLU A 294 8.89 14.00 6.62
C GLU A 294 7.63 14.37 7.43
N SER A 295 7.04 15.54 7.16
CA SER A 295 5.86 15.98 7.90
C SER A 295 4.68 15.01 7.69
N PRO A 296 4.04 14.50 8.76
CA PRO A 296 2.90 13.58 8.65
C PRO A 296 1.58 14.27 8.24
N ASN A 297 1.65 15.56 7.88
CA ASN A 297 0.53 16.47 7.68
C ASN A 297 -0.11 16.36 6.28
N CYS A 298 0.27 15.36 5.49
CA CYS A 298 -0.27 15.12 4.17
C CYS A 298 -0.77 13.68 4.06
N ALA A 299 -1.99 13.51 3.56
CA ALA A 299 -2.60 12.22 3.28
C ALA A 299 -3.02 12.14 1.81
N TYR A 300 -2.82 10.97 1.22
CA TYR A 300 -3.25 10.64 -0.13
C TYR A 300 -4.36 9.60 -0.07
N VAL A 301 -5.46 9.88 -0.77
CA VAL A 301 -6.57 8.96 -0.97
C VAL A 301 -6.75 8.76 -2.46
N LEU A 302 -6.58 7.51 -2.90
CA LEU A 302 -6.74 7.09 -4.28
C LEU A 302 -8.22 6.82 -4.55
N LEU A 303 -8.68 7.21 -5.73
CA LEU A 303 -10.02 6.95 -6.22
C LEU A 303 -9.89 6.02 -7.41
N VAL A 304 -10.63 4.91 -7.41
CA VAL A 304 -10.51 3.88 -8.45
C VAL A 304 -11.88 3.30 -8.79
N ASP A 305 -12.11 3.07 -10.09
CA ASP A 305 -13.24 2.30 -10.60
C ASP A 305 -12.76 1.19 -11.54
N SER A 306 -13.64 0.58 -12.33
CA SER A 306 -13.26 -0.50 -13.25
C SER A 306 -12.27 -0.12 -14.37
N GLN A 307 -12.07 1.17 -14.66
CA GLN A 307 -11.30 1.67 -15.80
C GLN A 307 -10.40 2.87 -15.47
N TYR A 308 -10.80 3.71 -14.54
CA TYR A 308 -10.19 4.99 -14.24
C TYR A 308 -9.70 5.06 -12.80
N GLY A 309 -8.81 6.01 -12.55
CA GLY A 309 -8.46 6.41 -11.20
C GLY A 309 -7.93 7.83 -11.13
N GLY A 310 -7.73 8.28 -9.89
CA GLY A 310 -7.19 9.59 -9.57
C GLY A 310 -6.83 9.68 -8.09
N VAL A 311 -6.42 10.87 -7.66
CA VAL A 311 -5.82 11.10 -6.35
C VAL A 311 -6.39 12.35 -5.71
N VAL A 312 -6.79 12.23 -4.45
CA VAL A 312 -7.11 13.34 -3.56
C VAL A 312 -5.96 13.49 -2.57
N LYS A 313 -5.26 14.62 -2.64
CA LYS A 313 -4.22 15.02 -1.69
C LYS A 313 -4.82 16.00 -0.69
N VAL A 314 -4.66 15.71 0.59
CA VAL A 314 -5.13 16.54 1.70
C VAL A 314 -3.93 16.90 2.57
N GLU A 315 -3.61 18.18 2.63
CA GLU A 315 -2.46 18.69 3.37
C GLU A 315 -2.87 19.76 4.37
N GLY A 316 -2.57 19.55 5.65
CA GLY A 316 -2.96 20.49 6.70
C GLY A 316 -2.39 20.16 8.06
N ASP A 317 -2.18 21.19 8.87
CA ASP A 317 -1.69 21.04 10.25
C ASP A 317 -2.84 20.67 11.19
N VAL A 318 -2.85 19.41 11.64
CA VAL A 318 -3.84 18.85 12.57
C VAL A 318 -3.78 19.52 13.94
N ASP A 319 -2.68 20.19 14.31
CA ASP A 319 -2.61 20.90 15.58
C ASP A 319 -3.51 22.14 15.64
N LYS A 320 -3.97 22.61 14.47
CA LYS A 320 -4.96 23.69 14.31
C LYS A 320 -6.40 23.19 14.31
N LEU A 321 -6.63 21.88 14.34
CA LEU A 321 -7.98 21.33 14.47
C LEU A 321 -8.49 21.55 15.91
N GLU A 322 -9.70 22.08 16.03
CA GLU A 322 -10.39 22.18 17.30
C GLU A 322 -10.93 20.80 17.72
N PHE A 323 -10.58 20.34 18.91
CA PHE A 323 -10.96 19.02 19.41
C PHE A 323 -12.18 19.10 20.34
N ASP A 324 -13.29 19.67 19.86
CA ASP A 324 -14.58 19.59 20.54
C ASP A 324 -15.24 18.23 20.26
N VAL A 325 -15.24 17.37 21.29
CA VAL A 325 -15.82 16.01 21.23
C VAL A 325 -17.33 16.00 21.02
N ASN A 326 -18.02 17.13 21.25
CA ASN A 326 -19.46 17.26 21.01
C ASN A 326 -19.79 17.75 19.59
N ASN A 327 -18.80 18.21 18.83
CA ASN A 327 -19.01 18.85 17.54
C ASN A 327 -18.00 18.42 16.47
N VAL A 328 -17.61 17.14 16.49
CA VAL A 328 -16.49 16.60 15.69
C VAL A 328 -16.58 16.90 14.19
N TYR A 329 -17.78 16.89 13.61
CA TYR A 329 -17.94 17.14 12.17
C TYR A 329 -17.85 18.63 11.81
N ASN A 330 -18.41 19.56 12.59
CA ASN A 330 -18.24 20.99 12.29
C ASN A 330 -16.79 21.42 12.50
N CYS A 331 -16.13 20.96 13.56
CA CYS A 331 -14.70 21.24 13.75
C CYS A 331 -13.86 20.74 12.57
N SER A 332 -14.18 19.55 12.05
CA SER A 332 -13.51 18.99 10.86
C SER A 332 -13.78 19.83 9.61
N VAL A 333 -15.02 20.25 9.38
CA VAL A 333 -15.40 21.13 8.26
C VAL A 333 -14.70 22.49 8.33
N ASP A 334 -14.68 23.11 9.51
CA ASP A 334 -13.97 24.37 9.74
C ASP A 334 -12.47 24.23 9.46
N TRP A 335 -11.87 23.14 9.90
CA TRP A 335 -10.47 22.85 9.64
C TRP A 335 -10.17 22.63 8.15
N ILE A 336 -11.03 21.87 7.43
CA ILE A 336 -10.91 21.72 5.97
C ILE A 336 -10.91 23.09 5.29
N LYS A 337 -11.86 23.95 5.67
CA LYS A 337 -12.05 25.27 5.05
C LYS A 337 -10.91 26.26 5.32
N LYS A 338 -10.33 26.23 6.52
CA LYS A 338 -9.42 27.28 7.02
C LYS A 338 -7.96 26.86 7.11
N HIS A 339 -7.69 25.56 7.23
CA HIS A 339 -6.39 25.03 7.65
C HIS A 339 -5.87 23.88 6.77
N CYS A 340 -6.62 23.51 5.72
CA CYS A 340 -6.27 22.45 4.81
C CYS A 340 -6.14 22.98 3.37
N LYS A 341 -5.19 22.42 2.62
CA LYS A 341 -5.15 22.48 1.16
C LYS A 341 -5.65 21.13 0.61
N VAL A 342 -6.68 21.19 -0.22
CA VAL A 342 -7.23 20.02 -0.92
C VAL A 342 -6.84 20.15 -2.40
N SER A 343 -6.20 19.12 -2.92
CA SER A 343 -5.83 19.02 -4.33
C SER A 343 -6.38 17.72 -4.90
N VAL A 344 -6.89 17.77 -6.13
CA VAL A 344 -7.60 16.67 -6.77
C VAL A 344 -7.05 16.51 -8.18
N SER A 345 -6.56 15.31 -8.51
CA SER A 345 -6.07 15.03 -9.86
C SER A 345 -7.23 14.87 -10.84
N PRO A 346 -6.97 15.05 -12.15
CA PRO A 346 -7.87 14.55 -13.16
C PRO A 346 -8.13 13.05 -12.98
N ILE A 347 -9.31 12.59 -13.41
CA ILE A 347 -9.65 11.17 -13.43
C ILE A 347 -9.22 10.61 -14.77
N ASP A 348 -8.18 9.78 -14.76
CA ASP A 348 -7.54 9.26 -15.95
C ASP A 348 -7.59 7.73 -15.98
N ARG A 349 -7.40 7.17 -17.17
CA ARG A 349 -7.45 5.72 -17.36
C ARG A 349 -6.32 5.03 -16.60
N ILE A 350 -6.63 3.89 -16.01
CA ILE A 350 -5.66 2.94 -15.43
C ILE A 350 -5.78 1.59 -16.15
N TRP A 351 -7.02 1.10 -16.30
CA TRP A 351 -7.30 -0.20 -16.88
C TRP A 351 -7.87 -0.09 -18.29
N ASN A 352 -7.38 -0.96 -19.17
CA ASN A 352 -7.94 -1.07 -20.50
C ASN A 352 -9.28 -1.84 -20.49
N LYS A 353 -9.95 -1.95 -21.65
CA LYS A 353 -11.25 -2.65 -21.77
C LYS A 353 -11.20 -4.14 -21.41
N LEU A 354 -10.01 -4.72 -21.29
CA LEU A 354 -9.79 -6.11 -20.88
C LEU A 354 -9.43 -6.23 -19.40
N GLY A 355 -9.38 -5.13 -18.65
CA GLY A 355 -9.01 -5.12 -17.24
C GLY A 355 -7.51 -5.12 -16.97
N ASN A 356 -6.67 -4.97 -17.99
CA ASN A 356 -5.22 -4.91 -17.78
C ASN A 356 -4.83 -3.47 -17.45
N ALA A 357 -4.08 -3.29 -16.36
CA ALA A 357 -3.50 -1.99 -16.04
C ALA A 357 -2.39 -1.64 -17.04
N ASN A 358 -2.33 -0.39 -17.46
CA ASN A 358 -1.18 0.14 -18.19
C ASN A 358 -0.42 1.13 -17.29
N TRP A 359 0.78 0.74 -16.89
CA TRP A 359 1.61 1.51 -15.94
C TRP A 359 2.07 2.87 -16.48
N GLY A 360 2.07 3.06 -17.81
CA GLY A 360 2.37 4.34 -18.45
C GLY A 360 1.14 5.20 -18.73
N ASP A 361 -0.08 4.75 -18.39
CA ASP A 361 -1.26 5.63 -18.48
C ASP A 361 -1.19 6.68 -17.36
N ILE A 362 -1.67 7.90 -17.65
CA ILE A 362 -1.60 9.05 -16.71
C ILE A 362 -2.24 8.71 -15.35
N GLY A 363 -3.38 8.01 -15.34
CA GLY A 363 -4.04 7.63 -14.08
C GLY A 363 -3.19 6.67 -13.25
N ALA A 364 -2.48 5.74 -13.89
CA ALA A 364 -1.60 4.82 -13.20
C ALA A 364 -0.38 5.55 -12.64
N LEU A 365 0.20 6.47 -13.42
CA LEU A 365 1.31 7.32 -12.98
C LEU A 365 0.92 8.21 -11.80
N GLN A 366 -0.27 8.83 -11.81
CA GLN A 366 -0.76 9.63 -10.68
C GLN A 366 -0.87 8.80 -9.40
N VAL A 367 -1.43 7.59 -9.49
CA VAL A 367 -1.54 6.69 -8.33
C VAL A 367 -0.16 6.27 -7.85
N LEU A 368 0.72 5.80 -8.74
CA LEU A 368 2.08 5.40 -8.37
C LEU A 368 2.89 6.57 -7.77
N PHE A 369 2.69 7.79 -8.26
CA PHE A 369 3.40 8.95 -7.75
C PHE A 369 2.90 9.37 -6.37
N ALA A 370 1.59 9.22 -6.11
CA ALA A 370 1.04 9.33 -4.76
C ALA A 370 1.63 8.27 -3.81
N THR A 371 1.71 7.01 -4.25
CA THR A 371 2.34 5.91 -3.50
C THR A 371 3.81 6.24 -3.22
N PHE A 372 4.56 6.72 -4.21
CA PHE A 372 5.96 7.13 -4.05
C PHE A 372 6.11 8.18 -2.97
N HIS A 373 5.31 9.25 -2.99
CA HIS A 373 5.34 10.29 -1.96
C HIS A 373 4.97 9.74 -0.57
N CYS A 374 4.02 8.82 -0.47
CA CYS A 374 3.72 8.15 0.80
C CYS A 374 4.91 7.33 1.32
N ILE A 375 5.64 6.65 0.44
CA ILE A 375 6.85 5.91 0.82
C ILE A 375 7.94 6.87 1.29
N VAL A 376 8.16 8.01 0.61
CA VAL A 376 9.11 9.06 1.04
C VAL A 376 8.77 9.58 2.44
N GLN A 377 7.50 9.87 2.71
CA GLN A 377 7.06 10.38 4.02
C GLN A 377 7.45 9.45 5.18
N TYR A 378 7.38 8.14 4.97
CA TYR A 378 7.67 7.14 6.01
C TYR A 378 9.14 6.68 6.00
N SER A 379 9.70 6.43 4.83
CA SER A 379 11.00 5.77 4.66
C SER A 379 12.15 6.75 4.41
N GLY A 380 11.82 8.03 4.21
CA GLY A 380 12.77 9.07 3.85
C GLY A 380 13.19 9.02 2.39
N MET A 381 14.20 9.82 2.06
CA MET A 381 14.66 9.98 0.68
C MET A 381 15.10 8.64 0.07
N PRO A 382 14.74 8.38 -1.19
CA PRO A 382 15.17 7.18 -1.89
C PRO A 382 16.68 7.18 -2.14
N LYS A 383 17.26 5.99 -2.38
CA LYS A 383 18.67 5.85 -2.76
C LYS A 383 18.93 6.36 -4.19
N HIS A 384 17.93 6.24 -5.06
CA HIS A 384 17.95 6.77 -6.41
C HIS A 384 16.89 7.87 -6.53
N SER A 385 17.27 9.07 -6.97
CA SER A 385 16.29 10.12 -7.22
C SER A 385 15.51 9.87 -8.52
N ILE A 386 14.38 10.54 -8.67
CA ILE A 386 13.61 10.51 -9.92
C ILE A 386 14.46 11.09 -11.05
N GLU A 387 15.19 12.17 -10.78
CA GLU A 387 16.06 12.85 -11.72
C GLU A 387 17.18 11.91 -12.21
N ASP A 388 17.81 11.16 -11.31
CA ASP A 388 18.89 10.24 -11.66
C ASP A 388 18.37 9.11 -12.56
N LEU A 389 17.26 8.48 -12.18
CA LEU A 389 16.67 7.37 -12.95
C LEU A 389 16.10 7.83 -14.29
N ALA A 390 15.54 9.04 -14.33
CA ALA A 390 15.05 9.66 -15.56
C ALA A 390 16.21 10.05 -16.48
N ALA A 391 17.35 10.53 -15.96
CA ALA A 391 18.53 10.81 -16.77
C ALA A 391 19.14 9.53 -17.39
N ASP A 392 19.09 8.42 -16.65
CA ASP A 392 19.64 7.12 -17.07
C ASP A 392 18.66 6.26 -17.91
N HIS A 393 17.48 6.77 -18.27
CA HIS A 393 16.48 6.00 -19.02
C HIS A 393 17.01 5.47 -20.37
N GLY A 394 17.75 6.29 -21.12
CA GLY A 394 18.32 5.96 -22.43
C GLY A 394 19.31 4.78 -22.37
N PRO A 395 20.36 4.84 -21.54
CA PRO A 395 21.27 3.72 -21.31
C PRO A 395 20.56 2.44 -20.85
N ARG A 396 19.57 2.53 -19.95
CA ARG A 396 18.75 1.38 -19.51
C ARG A 396 17.93 0.76 -20.64
N LEU A 397 17.36 1.58 -21.52
CA LEU A 397 16.68 1.11 -22.73
C LEU A 397 17.66 0.43 -23.68
N GLN A 398 18.84 1.02 -23.91
CA GLN A 398 19.85 0.46 -24.79
C GLN A 398 20.36 -0.89 -24.29
N THR A 399 20.63 -1.01 -22.98
CA THR A 399 21.03 -2.26 -22.34
C THR A 399 19.98 -3.35 -22.55
N ARG A 400 18.69 -3.02 -22.40
CA ARG A 400 17.59 -3.96 -22.69
C ARG A 400 17.51 -4.36 -24.16
N ARG A 401 17.73 -3.43 -25.09
CA ARG A 401 17.77 -3.73 -26.54
C ARG A 401 18.92 -4.67 -26.87
N VAL A 402 20.11 -4.42 -26.32
CA VAL A 402 21.29 -5.27 -26.49
C VAL A 402 21.08 -6.64 -25.87
N ALA A 403 20.48 -6.74 -24.68
CA ALA A 403 20.15 -8.03 -24.05
C ALA A 403 19.19 -8.88 -24.91
N ARG A 404 18.21 -8.26 -25.59
CA ARG A 404 17.32 -8.95 -26.54
C ARG A 404 18.09 -9.48 -27.76
N GLN A 405 18.99 -8.66 -28.33
CA GLN A 405 19.82 -9.04 -29.48
C GLN A 405 20.84 -10.15 -29.13
N LEU A 406 21.40 -10.14 -27.93
CA LEU A 406 22.30 -11.20 -27.43
C LEU A 406 21.57 -12.52 -27.16
N GLY A 407 20.29 -12.47 -26.76
CA GLY A 407 19.41 -13.64 -26.70
C GLY A 407 19.23 -14.29 -28.07
N ASP A 408 18.96 -13.50 -29.10
CA ASP A 408 18.82 -13.98 -30.48
C ASP A 408 20.15 -14.51 -31.06
N SER A 409 21.26 -13.89 -30.69
CA SER A 409 22.60 -14.30 -31.16
C SER A 409 23.06 -15.65 -30.59
N ARG A 410 22.58 -16.04 -29.39
CA ARG A 410 22.85 -17.37 -28.80
C ARG A 410 21.99 -18.49 -29.39
N VAL A 411 20.86 -18.18 -30.04
CA VAL A 411 20.01 -19.18 -30.71
C VAL A 411 20.51 -19.50 -32.13
N ASN A 412 21.39 -18.68 -32.70
CA ASN A 412 22.05 -18.94 -33.98
C ASN A 412 23.40 -19.69 -33.88
N GLY A 413 23.59 -20.48 -32.80
CA GLY A 413 24.72 -21.41 -32.66
C GLY A 413 24.35 -22.85 -32.99
N HIS A 414 24.60 -23.29 -34.23
CA HIS A 414 24.70 -24.70 -34.64
C HIS A 414 23.54 -25.67 -34.31
N GLY A 415 22.40 -25.48 -34.98
CA GLY A 415 21.50 -26.59 -35.31
C GLY A 415 21.98 -27.32 -36.57
N LEU A 416 22.86 -28.32 -36.43
CA LEU A 416 23.20 -29.27 -37.50
C LEU A 416 21.95 -30.09 -37.87
N PHE A 417 21.10 -29.56 -38.74
CA PHE A 417 20.09 -30.36 -39.44
C PHE A 417 20.81 -31.26 -40.45
N ARG A 418 21.21 -32.44 -39.99
CA ARG A 418 21.70 -33.52 -40.82
C ARG A 418 20.54 -34.05 -41.66
N PHE A 419 20.37 -33.53 -42.88
CA PHE A 419 19.52 -34.15 -43.89
C PHE A 419 20.03 -35.57 -44.15
N GLN A 420 19.40 -36.58 -43.54
CA GLN A 420 19.54 -37.97 -43.98
C GLN A 420 18.87 -38.10 -45.36
N ARG A 421 19.67 -37.98 -46.43
CA ARG A 421 19.30 -38.52 -47.74
C ARG A 421 19.23 -40.04 -47.63
N ARG A 422 18.02 -40.58 -47.47
CA ARG A 422 17.76 -41.99 -47.81
C ARG A 422 17.76 -42.10 -49.34
N LYS A 423 18.77 -42.82 -49.88
CA LYS A 423 18.71 -43.38 -51.23
C LYS A 423 17.75 -44.57 -51.18
N CYS A 424 16.67 -44.52 -51.95
CA CYS A 424 15.98 -45.73 -52.37
C CYS A 424 16.57 -46.16 -53.72
N PHE A 425 17.07 -47.39 -53.76
CA PHE A 425 17.39 -48.12 -54.98
C PHE A 425 16.07 -48.55 -55.66
N SER A 426 16.06 -48.52 -56.99
CA SER A 426 15.29 -49.41 -57.85
C SER A 426 16.24 -50.43 -58.46
#